data_AF-A0A969WJ03-F1
#
_entry.id   AF-A0A969WJ03-F1
#
_cell.length_a   1.000
_cell.length_b   1.000
_cell.length_c   1.000
_cell.angle_alpha   90.00
_cell.angle_beta   90.00
_cell.angle_gamma   90.00
#
_symmetry.space_group_name_H-M   'P 1'
#
loop_
_entity.id
_entity.type
_entity.pdbx_description
1 polymer ?
#
loop_
_entity_poly.entity_id
_entity_poly.type
_entity_poly.pdbx_seq_one_letter_code
_entity_poly.pdbx_strand_id
1 'polypeptide(L)'
;MAEILINLDKVSVSLAGHPIFHDLSWEIQMKQRVGLVGPNGAGKSTLMRLIAAELPADSGNIFRLSGLTWGRLEQEPALEQTLDEFVGTLLIISHDRYFLDQTVDRIVELREGQLTEFSGGFTDYLAAVS
;
A
#
# COMPACT_ATOMS: atom_id res chain seq x y z
N MET A 1 13.85 -12.55 -11.81
CA MET A 1 13.55 -11.25 -11.19
C MET A 1 12.04 -11.07 -11.21
N ALA A 2 11.44 -10.60 -10.12
CA ALA A 2 10.00 -10.36 -10.07
C ALA A 2 9.65 -9.12 -10.92
N GLU A 3 8.49 -9.13 -11.56
CA GLU A 3 8.02 -8.03 -12.40
C GLU A 3 7.47 -6.90 -11.53
N ILE A 4 7.84 -5.66 -11.84
CA ILE A 4 7.38 -4.47 -11.12
C ILE A 4 5.93 -4.16 -11.53
N LEU A 5 5.06 -4.03 -10.53
CA LEU A 5 3.66 -3.66 -10.72
C LEU A 5 3.47 -2.15 -10.71
N ILE A 6 4.00 -1.52 -9.66
CA ILE A 6 3.88 -0.09 -9.37
C ILE A 6 5.24 0.37 -8.86
N ASN A 7 5.73 1.47 -9.41
CA ASN A 7 6.90 2.13 -8.89
C ASN A 7 6.64 3.64 -8.80
N LEU A 8 6.87 4.19 -7.61
CA LEU A 8 6.92 5.62 -7.32
C LEU A 8 8.40 5.99 -7.19
N ASP A 9 8.84 6.97 -7.96
CA ASP A 9 10.18 7.53 -7.88
C ASP A 9 10.09 9.02 -7.55
N LYS A 10 10.46 9.36 -6.31
CA LYS A 10 10.50 10.72 -5.75
C LYS A 10 9.21 11.50 -5.98
N VAL A 11 8.09 10.88 -5.67
CA VAL A 11 6.77 11.46 -5.91
C VAL A 11 6.39 12.42 -4.81
N SER A 12 5.97 13.64 -5.18
CA SER A 12 5.40 14.61 -4.24
C SER A 12 3.97 14.95 -4.59
N VAL A 13 3.15 15.19 -3.56
CA VAL A 13 1.72 15.49 -3.68
C VAL A 13 1.32 16.50 -2.61
N SER A 14 0.57 17.51 -3.02
CA SER A 14 -0.02 18.53 -2.15
C SER A 14 -1.52 18.62 -2.35
N LEU A 15 -2.29 18.76 -1.27
CA LEU A 15 -3.73 18.97 -1.30
C LEU A 15 -4.08 20.33 -0.71
N ALA A 16 -4.78 21.16 -1.48
CA ALA A 16 -5.14 22.53 -1.09
C ALA A 16 -3.93 23.33 -0.54
N GLY A 17 -2.78 23.19 -1.19
CA GLY A 17 -1.53 23.85 -0.79
C GLY A 17 -0.79 23.23 0.40
N HIS A 18 -1.30 22.14 0.98
CA HIS A 18 -0.65 21.45 2.09
C HIS A 18 0.08 20.19 1.57
N PRO A 19 1.39 20.04 1.81
CA PRO A 19 2.13 18.87 1.36
C PRO A 19 1.64 17.62 2.09
N ILE A 20 1.38 16.56 1.32
CA ILE A 20 0.98 15.24 1.83
C ILE A 20 2.13 14.24 1.71
N PHE A 21 2.81 14.24 0.55
CA PHE A 21 3.97 13.40 0.27
C PHE A 21 5.12 14.26 -0.23
N HIS A 22 6.34 13.93 0.17
CA HIS A 22 7.56 14.59 -0.28
C HIS A 22 8.61 13.55 -0.65
N ASP A 23 9.04 13.55 -1.92
CA ASP A 23 10.02 12.61 -2.49
C ASP A 23 9.74 11.12 -2.18
N LEU A 24 8.46 10.76 -2.10
CA LEU A 24 8.00 9.41 -1.77
C LEU A 24 8.47 8.42 -2.86
N SER A 25 9.23 7.41 -2.45
CA SER A 25 9.68 6.34 -3.34
C SER A 25 9.22 5.00 -2.80
N TRP A 26 8.62 4.18 -3.67
CA TRP A 26 8.04 2.91 -3.26
C TRP A 26 7.84 1.98 -4.46
N GLU A 27 7.97 0.67 -4.22
CA GLU A 27 7.79 -0.34 -5.25
C GLU A 27 6.88 -1.46 -4.75
N ILE A 28 5.95 -1.86 -5.62
CA ILE A 28 5.17 -3.09 -5.48
C ILE A 28 5.50 -3.98 -6.66
N GLN A 29 5.83 -5.24 -6.38
CA GLN A 29 6.06 -6.27 -7.39
C GLN A 29 4.84 -7.18 -7.54
N MET A 30 4.77 -7.88 -8.67
CA MET A 30 3.77 -8.91 -8.91
C MET A 30 3.76 -9.98 -7.83
N LYS A 31 2.57 -10.44 -7.45
CA LYS A 31 2.31 -11.50 -6.45
C LYS A 31 2.69 -11.17 -5.01
N GLN A 32 3.00 -9.91 -4.70
CA GLN A 32 3.20 -9.47 -3.33
C GLN A 32 1.87 -9.22 -2.62
N ARG A 33 1.82 -9.53 -1.32
CA ARG A 33 0.70 -9.17 -0.45
C ARG A 33 1.18 -8.14 0.56
N VAL A 34 0.70 -6.91 0.44
CA VAL A 34 1.20 -5.74 1.18
C VAL A 34 0.09 -5.20 2.08
N GLY A 35 0.36 -5.08 3.37
CA GLY A 35 -0.49 -4.33 4.30
C GLY A 35 -0.02 -2.89 4.43
N LEU A 36 -0.90 -1.92 4.20
CA LEU A 36 -0.61 -0.49 4.43
C LEU A 36 -1.24 -0.03 5.74
N VAL A 37 -0.40 0.38 6.68
CA VAL A 37 -0.79 0.86 8.01
C VAL A 37 -0.37 2.32 8.21
N GLY A 38 -0.84 2.95 9.29
CA GLY A 38 -0.48 4.31 9.65
C GLY A 38 -1.63 5.06 10.33
N PRO A 39 -1.37 6.19 11.00
CA PRO A 39 -2.41 6.94 11.70
C PRO A 39 -3.49 7.49 10.77
N ASN A 40 -4.63 7.88 11.35
CA ASN A 40 -5.67 8.59 10.62
C ASN A 40 -5.12 9.94 10.15
N GLY A 41 -5.42 10.31 8.90
CA GLY A 41 -4.87 11.50 8.27
C GLY A 41 -3.44 11.36 7.70
N ALA A 42 -2.79 10.20 7.85
CA ALA A 42 -1.42 9.98 7.32
C ALA A 42 -1.32 10.02 5.78
N GLY A 43 -2.45 9.98 5.07
CA GLY A 43 -2.49 10.03 3.60
C GLY A 43 -2.75 8.69 2.91
N LYS A 44 -3.15 7.62 3.61
CA LYS A 44 -3.39 6.28 3.02
C LYS A 44 -4.35 6.32 1.81
N SER A 45 -5.50 6.99 1.96
CA SER A 45 -6.45 7.16 0.85
C SER A 45 -5.89 8.03 -0.28
N THR A 46 -5.03 9.01 0.03
CA THR A 46 -4.32 9.81 -0.97
C THR A 46 -3.34 8.94 -1.76
N LEU A 47 -2.59 8.05 -1.08
CA LEU A 47 -1.69 7.10 -1.73
C LEU A 47 -2.46 6.15 -2.64
N MET A 48 -3.62 5.63 -2.21
CA MET A 48 -4.48 4.81 -3.06
C MET A 48 -4.92 5.54 -4.33
N ARG A 49 -5.41 6.78 -4.20
CA ARG A 49 -5.84 7.58 -5.36
C ARG A 49 -4.67 7.90 -6.29
N LEU A 50 -3.50 8.15 -5.73
CA LEU A 50 -2.26 8.37 -6.47
C LEU A 50 -1.91 7.13 -7.30
N ILE A 51 -1.83 5.93 -6.70
CA ILE A 51 -1.49 4.70 -7.43
C ILE A 51 -2.59 4.27 -8.40
N ALA A 52 -3.87 4.58 -8.13
CA ALA A 52 -5.00 4.32 -9.02
C ALA A 52 -5.12 5.32 -10.20
N ALA A 53 -4.22 6.32 -10.28
CA ALA A 53 -4.26 7.40 -11.26
C ALA A 53 -5.51 8.30 -11.16
N GLU A 54 -6.15 8.34 -10.00
CA GLU A 54 -7.27 9.24 -9.66
C GLU A 54 -6.79 10.58 -9.07
N LEU A 55 -5.50 10.67 -8.76
CA LEU A 55 -4.84 11.86 -8.26
C LEU A 55 -3.48 12.00 -8.96
N PRO A 56 -3.20 13.11 -9.67
CA PRO A 56 -1.88 13.34 -10.24
C PRO A 56 -0.85 13.66 -9.15
N ALA A 57 0.41 13.37 -9.43
CA ALA A 57 1.53 13.87 -8.65
C ALA A 57 1.87 15.31 -9.05
N ASP A 58 2.40 16.09 -8.11
CA ASP A 58 2.96 17.41 -8.39
C ASP A 58 4.35 17.27 -9.05
N SER A 59 5.11 16.26 -8.64
CA SER A 59 6.45 15.94 -9.16
C SER A 59 6.77 14.45 -9.01
N GLY A 60 7.87 14.01 -9.61
CA GLY A 60 8.32 12.63 -9.61
C GLY A 60 7.70 11.79 -10.74
N ASN A 61 8.03 10.51 -10.74
CA ASN A 61 7.57 9.57 -11.76
C ASN A 61 6.73 8.45 -11.14
N ILE A 62 5.68 8.04 -11.85
CA ILE A 62 4.88 6.88 -11.48
C ILE A 62 4.82 5.91 -12.64
N PHE A 63 5.43 4.75 -12.47
CA PHE A 63 5.26 3.61 -13.35
C PHE A 63 4.14 2.70 -12.84
N ARG A 64 3.32 2.23 -13.78
CA ARG A 64 2.28 1.22 -13.55
C ARG A 64 2.34 0.24 -14.70
N LEU A 65 2.28 -1.05 -14.40
CA LEU A 65 2.15 -2.05 -15.45
C LEU A 65 0.85 -1.81 -16.24
N SER A 66 0.88 -2.00 -17.55
CA SER A 66 -0.31 -1.82 -18.40
C SER A 66 -1.37 -2.89 -18.12
N GLY A 67 -2.65 -2.51 -18.09
CA GLY A 67 -3.76 -3.45 -17.95
C GLY A 67 -4.09 -3.84 -16.50
N LEU A 68 -3.66 -3.06 -15.52
CA LEU A 68 -4.04 -3.27 -14.12
C LEU A 68 -5.53 -3.01 -13.89
N THR A 69 -6.17 -3.96 -13.24
CA THR A 69 -7.54 -3.83 -12.73
C THR A 69 -7.49 -3.56 -11.24
N TRP A 70 -8.15 -2.49 -10.81
CA TRP A 70 -8.32 -2.17 -9.41
C TRP A 70 -9.64 -2.74 -8.90
N GLY A 71 -9.60 -3.41 -7.75
CA GLY A 71 -10.78 -3.91 -7.06
C GLY A 71 -10.77 -3.44 -5.61
N ARG A 72 -11.93 -2.99 -5.12
CA ARG A 72 -12.15 -2.78 -3.69
C ARG A 72 -12.99 -3.93 -3.19
N LEU A 73 -12.52 -4.58 -2.13
CA LEU A 73 -13.24 -5.66 -1.46
C LEU A 73 -13.81 -5.13 -0.16
N GLU A 74 -15.08 -5.44 0.10
CA GLU A 74 -15.68 -5.23 1.41
C GLU A 74 -15.35 -6.43 2.29
N GLN A 75 -15.15 -6.20 3.60
CA GLN A 75 -14.86 -7.31 4.51
C GLN A 75 -16.12 -8.19 4.65
N GLU A 76 -16.03 -9.43 4.16
CA GLU A 76 -17.05 -10.46 4.33
C GLU A 76 -16.45 -11.66 5.11
N PRO A 77 -17.27 -12.43 5.86
CA PRO A 77 -16.77 -13.53 6.71
C PRO A 77 -15.99 -14.65 6.01
N ALA A 78 -16.01 -14.72 4.67
CA ALA A 78 -15.33 -15.73 3.86
C ALA A 78 -14.21 -15.14 2.97
N LEU A 79 -13.81 -13.90 3.23
CA LEU A 79 -12.86 -13.18 2.41
C LEU A 79 -11.44 -13.77 2.52
N GLU A 80 -11.02 -14.18 3.72
CA GLU A 80 -9.70 -14.74 3.99
C GLU A 80 -9.41 -15.95 3.11
N GLN A 81 -10.31 -16.94 3.11
CA GLN A 81 -10.16 -18.16 2.33
C GLN A 81 -10.12 -17.88 0.83
N THR A 82 -10.89 -16.89 0.36
CA THR A 82 -10.88 -16.48 -1.04
C THR A 82 -9.55 -15.82 -1.42
N LEU A 83 -8.98 -15.01 -0.52
CA LEU A 83 -7.72 -14.33 -0.75
C LEU A 83 -6.53 -15.30 -0.67
N ASP A 84 -6.62 -16.39 0.08
CA ASP A 84 -5.57 -17.42 0.13
C ASP A 84 -5.39 -18.12 -1.22
N GLU A 85 -6.48 -18.34 -1.96
CA GLU A 85 -6.46 -18.94 -3.29
C GLU A 85 -6.16 -17.90 -4.40
N PHE A 86 -6.22 -16.61 -4.08
CA PHE A 86 -6.01 -15.54 -5.04
C PHE A 86 -4.55 -15.45 -5.49
N VAL A 87 -4.30 -15.76 -6.77
CA VAL A 87 -2.99 -15.62 -7.41
C VAL A 87 -2.87 -14.24 -8.05
N GLY A 88 -2.43 -13.27 -7.26
CA GLY A 88 -2.20 -11.90 -7.72
C GLY A 88 -1.52 -11.03 -6.67
N THR A 89 -1.40 -9.73 -6.95
CA THR A 89 -0.89 -8.75 -5.98
C THR A 89 -2.04 -8.20 -5.15
N LEU A 90 -1.84 -8.09 -3.84
CA LEU A 90 -2.79 -7.50 -2.91
C LEU A 90 -2.16 -6.28 -2.23
N LEU A 91 -2.89 -5.17 -2.22
CA LEU A 91 -2.64 -4.05 -1.32
C LEU A 91 -3.84 -3.93 -0.40
N ILE A 92 -3.61 -4.18 0.89
CA ILE A 92 -4.65 -4.25 1.91
C ILE A 92 -4.48 -3.07 2.87
N ILE A 93 -5.56 -2.34 3.13
CA ILE A 93 -5.64 -1.38 4.22
C ILE A 93 -6.70 -1.90 5.18
N SER A 94 -6.28 -2.30 6.37
CA SER A 94 -7.19 -2.82 7.39
C SER A 94 -6.79 -2.33 8.77
N HIS A 95 -7.79 -2.21 9.64
CA HIS A 95 -7.59 -2.06 11.08
C HIS A 95 -7.62 -3.40 11.82
N ASP A 96 -8.00 -4.48 11.14
CA ASP A 96 -7.98 -5.83 11.67
C ASP A 96 -6.56 -6.40 11.60
N ARG A 97 -5.98 -6.59 12.78
CA ARG A 97 -4.60 -7.06 12.95
C ARG A 97 -4.45 -8.53 12.62
N TYR A 98 -5.44 -9.34 12.99
CA TYR A 98 -5.43 -10.78 12.72
C TYR A 98 -5.51 -11.02 11.22
N PHE A 99 -6.40 -10.28 10.53
CA PHE A 99 -6.49 -10.33 9.08
C PHE A 99 -5.16 -9.99 8.41
N LEU A 100 -4.50 -8.89 8.83
CA LEU A 100 -3.19 -8.53 8.28
C LEU A 100 -2.15 -9.63 8.51
N ASP A 101 -2.10 -10.22 9.70
CA ASP A 101 -1.15 -11.31 10.02
C ASP A 101 -1.32 -12.54 9.13
N GLN A 102 -2.56 -12.89 8.77
CA GLN A 102 -2.81 -14.06 7.93
C GLN A 102 -2.62 -13.79 6.43
N THR A 103 -2.75 -12.52 6.01
CA THR A 103 -2.99 -12.21 4.59
C THR A 103 -1.85 -11.47 3.92
N VAL A 104 -0.88 -10.90 4.65
CA VAL A 104 0.18 -10.06 4.04
C VAL A 104 1.57 -10.62 4.30
N ASP A 105 2.48 -10.39 3.35
CA ASP A 105 3.87 -10.83 3.45
C ASP A 105 4.78 -9.72 4.01
N ARG A 106 4.32 -8.47 3.92
CA ARG A 106 4.99 -7.29 4.46
C ARG A 106 4.00 -6.20 4.87
N ILE A 107 4.38 -5.43 5.87
CA ILE A 107 3.69 -4.21 6.28
C ILE A 107 4.47 -2.99 5.78
N VAL A 108 3.75 -2.00 5.30
CA VAL A 108 4.27 -0.68 4.97
C VAL A 108 3.56 0.32 5.88
N GLU A 109 4.32 1.00 6.74
CA GLU A 109 3.82 2.09 7.56
C GLU A 109 3.92 3.40 6.78
N LEU A 110 2.80 4.11 6.64
CA LEU A 110 2.75 5.49 6.19
C LEU A 110 2.66 6.42 7.39
N ARG A 111 3.71 7.23 7.59
CA ARG A 111 3.80 8.21 8.68
C ARG A 111 4.50 9.46 8.18
N GLU A 112 3.91 10.63 8.47
CA GLU A 112 4.49 11.95 8.12
C GLU A 112 4.89 12.07 6.64
N GLY A 113 4.10 11.46 5.74
CA GLY A 113 4.34 11.50 4.31
C GLY A 113 5.49 10.62 3.81
N GLN A 114 5.98 9.70 4.65
CA GLN A 114 7.04 8.74 4.33
C GLN A 114 6.56 7.30 4.51
N LEU A 115 7.14 6.37 3.75
CA LEU A 115 6.86 4.94 3.83
C LEU A 115 8.03 4.19 4.44
N THR A 116 7.75 3.36 5.43
CA THR A 116 8.72 2.45 6.07
C THR A 116 8.22 1.02 5.92
N GLU A 117 9.08 0.10 5.50
CA GLU A 117 8.70 -1.29 5.24
C GLU A 117 9.19 -2.26 6.31
N PHE A 118 8.36 -3.25 6.62
CA PHE A 118 8.59 -4.30 7.60
C PHE A 118 8.22 -5.65 6.99
N SER A 119 9.09 -6.65 7.12
CA SER A 119 8.80 -8.02 6.69
C SER A 119 7.83 -8.69 7.66
N GLY A 120 6.93 -9.53 7.13
CA GLY A 120 5.95 -10.26 7.92
C GLY A 120 4.64 -9.52 8.13
N GLY A 121 3.89 -10.00 9.12
CA GLY A 121 2.54 -9.53 9.44
C GLY A 121 2.51 -8.30 10.35
N PHE A 122 1.32 -7.98 10.86
CA PHE A 122 1.11 -6.93 11.85
C PHE A 122 1.83 -7.20 13.18
N THR A 123 1.90 -8.45 13.62
CA THR A 123 2.60 -8.86 14.84
C THR A 123 4.10 -8.59 14.73
N ASP A 124 4.73 -8.90 13.59
CA ASP A 124 6.15 -8.61 13.33
C ASP A 124 6.40 -7.10 13.29
N TYR A 125 5.53 -6.35 12.62
CA TYR A 125 5.55 -4.89 12.61
C TYR A 125 5.49 -4.30 14.03
N LEU A 126 4.56 -4.76 14.88
CA LEU A 126 4.46 -4.28 16.26
C LEU A 126 5.74 -4.53 17.05
N ALA A 127 6.36 -5.69 16.88
CA ALA A 127 7.62 -6.01 17.55
C ALA A 127 8.78 -5.10 17.09
N ALA A 128 8.76 -4.64 15.83
CA ALA A 128 9.80 -3.78 15.27
C ALA A 128 9.67 -2.30 15.65
N VAL A 129 8.46 -1.83 16.01
CA VAL A 129 8.19 -0.42 16.36
C VAL A 129 8.04 -0.17 17.87
N SER A 130 8.21 -1.21 18.69
CA SER A 130 8.12 -1.15 20.16
C SER A 130 9.40 -0.67 20.84
#